data_AF-A0A966Y375-F1
#
_entry.id   AF-A0A966Y375-F1
#
_cell.length_a   1.000
_cell.length_b   1.000
_cell.length_c   1.000
_cell.angle_alpha   90.00
_cell.angle_beta   90.00
_cell.angle_gamma   90.00
#
_symmetry.space_group_name_H-M   'P 1'
#
loop_
_entity.id
_entity.type
_entity.pdbx_description
1 polymer ?
#
loop_
_entity_poly.entity_id
_entity_poly.type
_entity_poly.pdbx_seq_one_letter_code
_entity_poly.pdbx_strand_id
1 'polypeptide(L)' 'MAVMFFNVSGGPFSIEGLVAALGPVLAIAMLGILPFIWALPETLIVAELSSMLPEEGGYYTWVRRAFGPFWAFQNGWITW' A
#
# COMPACT_ATOMS: atom_id res chain seq x y z
N MET A 1 4.84 -9.38 -4.81
CA MET A 1 4.51 -10.10 -3.55
C MET A 1 4.90 -9.34 -2.29
N ALA A 2 6.13 -8.83 -2.13
CA ALA A 2 6.54 -8.15 -0.89
C ALA A 2 5.66 -6.92 -0.54
N VAL A 3 5.27 -6.11 -1.52
CA VAL A 3 4.39 -4.94 -1.30
C VAL A 3 2.98 -5.34 -0.84
N MET A 4 2.42 -6.43 -1.35
CA MET A 4 1.13 -6.97 -0.86
C MET A 4 1.25 -7.43 0.60
N PHE A 5 2.34 -8.11 0.96
CA PHE A 5 2.56 -8.56 2.33
C PHE A 5 2.61 -7.36 3.29
N PHE A 6 3.41 -6.33 2.99
CA PHE A 6 3.54 -5.15 3.84
C PHE A 6 2.26 -4.29 3.99
N ASN A 7 1.45 -4.17 2.93
CA ASN A 7 0.18 -3.41 3.02
C ASN A 7 -0.93 -4.18 3.73
N VAL A 8 -0.96 -5.51 3.61
CA VAL A 8 -2.04 -6.35 4.16
C VAL A 8 -1.73 -6.80 5.59
N SER A 9 -0.46 -7.03 5.91
CA SER A 9 -0.02 -7.32 7.27
C SER A 9 0.11 -6.03 8.08
N GLY A 10 -0.97 -5.27 8.23
CA GLY A 10 -1.14 -4.54 9.48
C GLY A 10 -1.01 -5.60 10.57
N GLY A 11 0.10 -5.57 11.33
CA GLY A 11 0.54 -6.69 12.15
C GLY A 11 -0.54 -7.21 13.10
N PRO A 12 -0.36 -8.39 13.71
CA PRO A 12 -1.36 -9.07 14.55
C PRO A 12 -2.09 -8.15 15.55
N PHE A 13 -1.42 -7.11 16.06
CA PHE A 13 -1.99 -6.08 16.92
C PHE A 13 -3.21 -5.31 16.37
N SER A 14 -3.34 -5.09 15.06
CA SER A 14 -4.51 -4.39 14.48
C SER A 14 -5.72 -5.32 14.31
N ILE A 15 -5.46 -6.62 14.16
CA ILE A 15 -6.50 -7.62 13.88
C ILE A 15 -7.25 -7.98 15.18
N GLU A 16 -6.57 -7.99 16.33
CA GLU A 16 -7.19 -8.24 17.64
C GLU A 16 -8.27 -7.21 17.97
N GLY A 17 -8.01 -5.92 17.72
CA GLY A 17 -8.99 -4.85 17.89
C GLY A 17 -10.17 -4.94 16.91
N LEU A 18 -9.92 -5.37 15.66
CA LEU A 18 -10.95 -5.58 14.65
C LEU A 18 -11.93 -6.69 15.06
N VAL A 19 -11.40 -7.82 15.53
CA VAL A 19 -12.23 -8.96 16.00
C VAL A 19 -13.02 -8.57 17.24
N ALA A 20 -12.42 -7.83 18.18
CA ALA A 20 -13.10 -7.35 19.38
C ALA A 20 -14.25 -6.37 19.08
N ALA A 21 -14.11 -5.53 18.04
CA ALA A 21 -15.10 -4.53 17.67
C ALA A 21 -16.22 -5.07 16.74
N LEU A 22 -15.90 -5.96 15.80
CA LEU A 22 -16.80 -6.41 14.73
C LEU A 22 -17.23 -7.88 14.82
N GLY A 23 -16.61 -8.64 15.72
CA GLY A 23 -16.81 -10.08 15.83
C GLY A 23 -16.04 -10.90 14.78
N PRO A 24 -15.87 -12.20 15.01
CA PRO A 24 -14.93 -13.05 14.26
C PRO A 24 -15.30 -13.24 12.78
N VAL A 25 -16.60 -13.31 12.45
CA VAL A 25 -17.04 -13.56 11.07
C VAL A 25 -16.75 -12.35 10.17
N LEU A 26 -17.07 -11.15 10.62
CA LEU A 26 -16.83 -9.92 9.87
C LEU A 26 -15.34 -9.60 9.77
N ALA A 27 -14.56 -9.89 10.81
CA ALA A 27 -13.11 -9.73 10.77
C ALA A 27 -12.46 -10.64 9.71
N ILE A 28 -12.85 -11.92 9.64
CA ILE A 28 -12.35 -12.85 8.61
C ILE A 28 -12.79 -12.41 7.21
N ALA A 29 -14.04 -11.97 7.04
CA ALA A 29 -14.52 -11.47 5.75
C ALA A 29 -13.72 -10.24 5.29
N MET A 30 -13.44 -9.29 6.19
CA MET A 30 -12.63 -8.11 5.88
C MET A 30 -11.17 -8.49 5.57
N LEU A 31 -10.57 -9.42 6.31
CA LEU A 31 -9.24 -9.95 6.00
C LEU A 31 -9.17 -10.61 4.61
N GLY A 32 -10.26 -11.23 4.17
CA GLY A 32 -10.37 -11.79 2.84
C GLY A 32 -10.56 -10.72 1.76
N ILE A 33 -11.47 -9.77 1.95
CA ILE A 33 -11.92 -8.84 0.89
C ILE A 33 -10.98 -7.64 0.73
N LEU A 34 -10.54 -7.06 1.84
CA LEU A 34 -9.71 -5.85 1.86
C LEU A 34 -8.42 -5.97 1.03
N PRO A 35 -7.65 -7.08 1.05
CA PRO A 35 -6.46 -7.20 0.21
C PRO A 35 -6.77 -7.17 -1.29
N PHE A 36 -7.92 -7.69 -1.72
CA PHE A 36 -8.30 -7.67 -3.13
C PHE A 36 -8.78 -6.29 -3.59
N ILE A 37 -9.44 -5.53 -2.73
CA ILE A 37 -9.93 -4.19 -3.08
C ILE A 37 -8.81 -3.15 -3.00
N TRP A 38 -7.89 -3.27 -2.03
CA TRP A 38 -6.87 -2.25 -1.77
C TRP A 38 -5.48 -2.66 -2.28
N ALA A 39 -4.96 -3.80 -1.84
CA ALA A 39 -3.57 -4.18 -2.11
C ALA A 39 -3.37 -4.71 -3.55
N LEU A 40 -4.37 -5.38 -4.12
CA LEU A 40 -4.28 -5.88 -5.49
C LEU A 40 -4.13 -4.75 -6.53
N PRO A 41 -5.00 -3.71 -6.56
CA PRO A 41 -4.80 -2.61 -7.52
C PRO A 41 -3.52 -1.83 -7.23
N GLU A 42 -3.18 -1.58 -5.96
CA GLU A 42 -1.95 -0.90 -5.59
C GLU A 42 -0.72 -1.63 -6.15
N THR A 43 -0.63 -2.95 -5.94
CA THR A 43 0.55 -3.72 -6.39
C THR A 43 0.63 -3.88 -7.89
N LEU A 44 -0.49 -3.88 -8.62
CA LEU A 44 -0.50 -3.82 -10.07
C LEU A 44 0.04 -2.47 -10.57
N ILE A 45 -0.42 -1.36 -9.99
CA ILE A 45 0.08 -0.01 -10.34
C ILE A 45 1.58 0.11 -10.09
N VAL A 46 2.04 -0.36 -8.92
CA VAL A 46 3.46 -0.38 -8.57
C VAL A 46 4.26 -1.26 -9.52
N ALA A 47 3.74 -2.42 -9.90
CA ALA A 47 4.40 -3.32 -10.86
C ALA A 47 4.57 -2.64 -12.23
N GLU A 48 3.51 -2.03 -12.77
CA GLU A 48 3.56 -1.29 -14.04
C GLU A 48 4.50 -0.10 -13.99
N LEU A 49 4.47 0.70 -12.90
CA LEU A 49 5.38 1.83 -12.75
C LEU A 49 6.83 1.38 -12.59
N SER A 50 7.07 0.27 -11.89
CA SER A 50 8.42 -0.28 -11.71
C SER A 50 9.01 -0.83 -13.01
N SER A 51 8.19 -1.34 -13.93
CA SER A 51 8.65 -1.83 -15.23
C SER A 51 8.84 -0.68 -16.24
N MET A 52 8.01 0.37 -16.18
CA MET A 52 8.11 1.54 -17.06
C MET A 52 9.22 2.51 -16.64
N LEU A 53 9.53 2.61 -15.35
CA LEU A 53 10.52 3.53 -14.79
C LEU A 53 11.49 2.77 -13.88
N PRO A 54 12.52 2.11 -14.45
CA PRO A 54 13.51 1.35 -13.69
C PRO A 54 14.52 2.25 -12.93
N GLU A 55 14.22 3.54 -12.75
CA GLU A 55 15.08 4.48 -12.04
C GLU A 55 15.11 4.19 -10.53
N GLU A 56 16.30 4.20 -9.93
CA GLU A 56 16.45 4.04 -8.48
C GLU A 56 15.82 5.25 -7.75
N GLY A 57 14.80 5.00 -6.91
CA GLY A 57 14.14 6.01 -6.08
C GLY A 57 12.63 5.85 -5.89
N GLY A 58 12.01 4.81 -6.50
CA GLY A 58 10.65 4.37 -6.18
C GLY A 58 9.59 5.46 -6.31
N TYR A 59 8.64 5.51 -5.37
CA TYR A 59 7.52 6.46 -5.39
C TYR A 59 7.97 7.93 -5.50
N TYR A 60 9.06 8.32 -4.85
CA TYR A 60 9.56 9.69 -4.91
C TYR A 60 9.97 10.08 -6.33
N THR A 61 10.69 9.21 -7.04
CA THR A 61 11.10 9.43 -8.43
C THR A 61 9.91 9.48 -9.37
N TRP A 62 8.91 8.61 -9.16
CA TRP A 62 7.68 8.60 -9.96
C TRP A 62 6.89 9.90 -9.81
N VAL A 63 6.68 10.37 -8.58
CA VAL A 63 5.96 11.63 -8.31
C VAL A 63 6.75 12.84 -8.82
N ARG A 64 8.09 12.84 -8.68
CA ARG A 64 8.96 13.88 -9.23
C ARG A 64 8.84 14.00 -10.74
N ARG A 65 8.72 12.87 -11.44
CA ARG A 65 8.58 12.84 -12.90
C ARG A 65 7.19 13.28 -13.37
N ALA A 66 6.13 12.95 -12.63
CA ALA A 66 4.76 13.28 -13.01
C ALA A 66 4.34 14.71 -12.62
N PHE A 67 4.71 15.18 -11.42
CA PHE A 67 4.21 16.42 -10.83
C PHE A 67 5.30 17.44 -10.47
N GLY A 68 6.58 17.08 -10.64
CA GLY A 68 7.71 17.97 -10.36
C GLY A 68 8.23 17.90 -8.92
N PRO A 69 9.29 18.68 -8.60
CA PRO A 69 10.05 18.56 -7.36
C PRO A 69 9.29 18.94 -6.08
N PHE A 70 8.35 19.88 -6.16
CA PHE A 70 7.54 20.31 -5.00
C PHE A 70 6.67 19.17 -4.46
N TRP A 71 5.91 18.50 -5.34
CA TRP A 71 5.04 17.40 -4.97
C TRP A 71 5.82 16.13 -4.58
N ALA A 72 6.99 15.92 -5.19
CA ALA A 72 7.89 14.84 -4.78
C ALA A 72 8.37 15.02 -3.34
N PHE A 73 8.75 16.25 -2.95
CA PHE A 73 9.15 16.55 -1.57
C PHE A 73 8.01 16.28 -0.59
N GLN A 74 6.78 16.71 -0.89
CA GLN A 74 5.61 16.42 -0.05
C GLN A 74 5.35 14.92 0.06
N ASN A 75 5.39 14.19 -1.05
CA ASN A 75 5.20 12.73 -1.04
C ASN A 75 6.28 12.04 -0.19
N GLY A 76 7.54 12.44 -0.34
CA GLY A 76 8.64 11.92 0.47
C GLY A 76 8.47 12.23 1.96
N TRP A 77 8.02 13.45 2.30
CA TRP A 77 7.77 13.88 3.68
C TRP A 77 6.60 13.14 4.34
N ILE A 78 5.53 12.85 3.60
CA ILE A 78 4.34 12.15 4.13
C ILE A 78 4.58 10.64 4.25
N THR A 79 5.48 10.09 3.43
CA THR A 79 5.82 8.67 3.43
C THR A 79 6.87 8.32 4.51
N TRP A 80 7.59 9.32 5.03
CA TRP A 80 8.59 9.19 6.10
C TRP A 80 7.93 9.25 7.47
#